data_AF-A0A2H0HAW7-F1
#
_entry.id   AF-A0A2H0HAW7-F1
#
_cell.length_a   1.000
_cell.length_b   1.000
_cell.length_c   1.000
_cell.angle_alpha   90.00
_cell.angle_beta   90.00
_cell.angle_gamma   90.00
#
_symmetry.space_group_name_H-M   'P 1'
#
loop_
_entity.id
_entity.type
_entity.pdbx_description
1 polymer ?
#
loop_
_entity_poly.entity_id
_entity_poly.type
_entity_poly.pdbx_seq_one_letter_code
_entity_poly.pdbx_strand_id
1 'polypeptide(L)' 'AEGEYVEFFENGIIKKSGTYKSGNKHGEWLLFDDSGKVMSKEKYKNGVLK' A
#
# COMPACT_ATOMS: atom_id res chain seq x y z
N ALA A 1 -7.54 13.86 -0.31
CA ALA A 1 -7.79 12.51 -0.84
C ALA A 1 -7.95 11.55 0.33
N GLU A 2 -9.05 10.82 0.36
CA GLU A 2 -9.32 9.75 1.31
C GLU A 2 -9.82 8.57 0.49
N GLY A 3 -9.27 7.37 0.74
CA GLY A 3 -9.67 6.19 -0.01
C GLY A 3 -8.59 5.12 -0.06
N GLU A 4 -9.02 3.95 -0.52
CA GLU A 4 -8.14 2.82 -0.83
C GLU A 4 -7.24 3.16 -2.02
N TYR A 5 -6.02 2.66 -1.97
CA TYR A 5 -5.04 2.80 -3.01
C TYR A 5 -4.48 1.43 -3.33
N VAL A 6 -4.40 1.13 -4.63
CA VAL A 6 -3.78 -0.07 -5.16
C VAL A 6 -2.91 0.33 -6.35
N GLU A 7 -1.64 -0.03 -6.31
CA GLU A 7 -0.73 0.01 -7.46
C GLU A 7 -0.56 -1.40 -7.97
N PHE A 8 -0.49 -1.56 -9.28
CA PHE A 8 -0.24 -2.82 -9.95
C PHE A 8 1.10 -2.78 -10.68
N PHE A 9 1.75 -3.92 -10.83
CA PHE A 9 2.82 -4.14 -11.79
C PHE A 9 2.26 -4.13 -13.21
N GLU A 10 3.14 -4.01 -14.21
CA GLU A 10 2.75 -4.04 -15.64
C GLU A 10 2.03 -5.34 -16.03
N ASN A 11 2.33 -6.43 -15.33
CA ASN A 11 1.68 -7.73 -15.52
C ASN A 11 0.27 -7.82 -14.86
N GLY A 12 -0.21 -6.75 -14.23
CA GLY A 12 -1.52 -6.69 -13.58
C GLY A 12 -1.57 -7.25 -12.16
N ILE A 13 -0.44 -7.73 -11.61
CA ILE A 13 -0.36 -8.20 -10.22
C ILE A 13 -0.27 -6.99 -9.27
N ILE A 14 -0.89 -7.08 -8.09
CA ILE A 14 -0.82 -6.00 -7.10
C ILE A 14 0.63 -5.83 -6.67
N LYS A 15 1.11 -4.59 -6.69
CA LYS A 15 2.45 -4.17 -6.26
C LYS A 15 2.44 -3.60 -4.86
N LYS A 16 1.48 -2.72 -4.57
CA LYS A 16 1.24 -2.23 -3.20
C LYS A 16 -0.22 -1.86 -3.01
N SER A 17 -0.73 -2.08 -1.81
CA SER A 17 -2.07 -1.65 -1.43
C SER A 17 -2.09 -1.02 -0.03
N GLY A 18 -3.03 -0.13 0.20
CA GLY A 18 -3.22 0.53 1.48
C GLY A 18 -4.26 1.63 1.41
N THR A 19 -4.27 2.50 2.40
CA THR A 19 -5.26 3.58 2.50
C THR A 19 -4.55 4.93 2.62
N TYR A 20 -5.10 5.95 1.96
CA TYR A 20 -4.77 7.33 2.23
C TYR A 20 -5.86 7.96 3.09
N LYS A 21 -5.45 8.72 4.10
CA LYS A 21 -6.32 9.57 4.92
C LYS A 21 -5.78 10.99 4.91
N SER A 22 -6.62 11.95 4.54
CA SER A 22 -6.23 13.37 4.40
C SER A 22 -4.98 13.57 3.54
N GLY A 23 -4.86 12.82 2.45
CA GLY A 23 -3.73 12.88 1.51
C GLY A 23 -2.46 12.15 1.97
N ASN A 24 -2.45 11.54 3.16
CA ASN A 24 -1.28 10.85 3.70
C ASN A 24 -1.52 9.34 3.85
N LYS A 25 -0.48 8.52 3.72
CA LYS A 25 -0.58 7.08 4.00
C LYS A 25 -1.10 6.85 5.43
N HIS A 26 -2.06 5.96 5.57
CA HIS A 26 -2.67 5.62 6.84
C HIS A 26 -3.07 4.15 6.88
N GLY A 27 -2.95 3.53 8.06
CA GLY A 27 -3.31 2.13 8.25
C GLY A 27 -2.22 1.18 7.78
N GLU A 28 -2.63 -0.04 7.44
CA GLU A 28 -1.72 -1.08 6.96
C GLU A 28 -1.47 -0.90 5.47
N TRP A 29 -0.21 -1.05 5.09
CA TRP A 29 0.28 -1.00 3.72
C TRP A 29 0.96 -2.32 3.43
N LEU A 30 0.51 -2.99 2.38
CA LEU A 30 1.07 -4.25 1.92
C LEU A 30 1.88 -3.99 0.66
N LEU A 31 3.09 -4.54 0.62
CA LEU A 31 3.92 -4.56 -0.58
C LEU A 31 4.07 -6.00 -1.02
N PHE A 32 4.00 -6.21 -2.31
CA PHE A 32 4.01 -7.53 -2.93
C PHE A 32 5.18 -7.62 -3.93
N ASP A 33 5.70 -8.82 -4.16
CA ASP A 33 6.58 -9.09 -5.28
C ASP A 33 5.80 -9.30 -6.59
N ASP A 34 6.53 -9.47 -7.68
CA ASP A 34 5.98 -9.71 -9.03
C ASP A 34 5.24 -11.05 -9.16
N SER A 35 5.34 -11.95 -8.16
CA SER A 35 4.55 -13.18 -8.04
C SER A 35 3.26 -13.00 -7.23
N GLY A 36 3.06 -11.82 -6.63
CA GLY A 36 1.90 -11.50 -5.80
C GLY A 36 2.05 -11.94 -4.33
N LYS A 37 3.24 -12.32 -3.90
CA LYS A 37 3.52 -12.69 -2.51
C LYS A 37 3.82 -11.45 -1.69
N VAL A 38 3.27 -11.38 -0.47
CA VAL A 38 3.53 -10.28 0.47
C VAL A 38 5.01 -10.28 0.85
N MET A 39 5.69 -9.19 0.50
CA MET A 39 7.09 -8.93 0.82
C MET A 39 7.23 -8.10 2.09
N SER A 40 6.32 -7.16 2.31
CA SER A 40 6.35 -6.28 3.48
C SER A 40 4.95 -5.89 3.92
N LYS A 41 4.80 -5.73 5.23
CA LYS A 41 3.62 -5.17 5.88
C LYS A 41 4.06 -4.00 6.73
N GLU A 42 3.70 -2.80 6.28
CA GLU A 42 4.07 -1.53 6.89
C GLU A 42 2.84 -0.91 7.55
N LYS A 43 3.02 -0.22 8.68
CA LYS A 43 1.93 0.50 9.34
C LYS A 43 2.20 2.00 9.30
N TYR A 44 1.32 2.75 8.67
CA TYR A 44 1.45 4.20 8.58
C TYR A 44 0.41 4.92 9.46
N LYS A 45 0.81 6.03 10.06
CA LYS A 45 -0.10 7.00 10.67
C LYS A 45 0.24 8.39 10.18
N ASN A 46 -0.66 8.98 9.39
CA ASN A 46 -0.53 10.33 8.84
C ASN A 46 0.79 10.51 8.07
N GLY A 47 1.15 9.51 7.26
CA GLY A 47 2.35 9.53 6.41
C GLY A 47 3.62 9.00 7.09
N VAL A 48 3.58 8.76 8.41
CA VAL A 48 4.75 8.28 9.17
C VAL A 48 4.68 6.76 9.35
N LEU A 49 5.73 6.06 8.95
CA LEU A 49 5.91 4.63 9.20
C LEU A 49 6.12 4.38 10.70
N LYS A 50 5.42 3.38 11.24
CA LYS A 50 5.45 2.97 12.64
C LYS A 50 6.00 1.57 12.82
#